data_AF-G1V506-F1
#
_entry.id   AF-G1V506-F1
#
_cell.length_a   1.000
_cell.length_b   1.000
_cell.length_c   1.000
_cell.angle_alpha   90.00
_cell.angle_beta   90.00
_cell.angle_gamma   90.00
#
_symmetry.space_group_name_H-M   'P 1'
#
loop_
_entity.id
_entity.type
_entity.pdbx_description
1 polymer ?
#
loop_
_entity_poly.entity_id
_entity_poly.type
_entity_poly.pdbx_seq_one_letter_code
_entity_poly.pdbx_strand_id
1 'polypeptide(L)'
;MAVKQLPKISDLPEPPDRLVGDQERFDVLTFNSLKAQKKMVNEDLNKALIPALNQFAVDVNVSVDAAKASETSALASKNSAASSAATATTKAGEAAASAKAAKTSETSALASKNAASSSATAAANAQKAAEAARDEAQDLANVGYASE
;
A
#
# COMPACT_ATOMS: atom_id res chain seq x y z
N MET A 1 24.26 0.60 -26.25
CA MET A 1 25.22 0.78 -27.36
C MET A 1 24.51 0.39 -28.65
N ALA A 2 24.57 1.20 -29.69
CA ALA A 2 23.96 0.86 -30.98
C ALA A 2 24.90 -0.05 -31.78
N VAL A 3 24.36 -1.13 -32.34
CA VAL A 3 25.04 -1.98 -33.31
C VAL A 3 25.26 -1.16 -34.58
N LYS A 4 26.51 -1.12 -35.03
CA LYS A 4 26.91 -0.39 -36.25
C LYS A 4 26.61 -1.22 -37.48
N GLN A 5 26.28 -0.54 -38.58
CA GLN A 5 26.16 -1.16 -39.89
C GLN A 5 27.51 -1.76 -40.33
N LEU A 6 27.43 -2.86 -41.06
CA LEU A 6 28.55 -3.51 -41.73
C LEU A 6 28.96 -2.71 -42.97
N PRO A 7 30.24 -2.79 -43.39
CA PRO A 7 30.67 -2.23 -44.66
C PRO A 7 29.84 -2.76 -45.84
N LYS A 8 29.42 -1.87 -46.74
CA LYS A 8 28.63 -2.26 -47.91
C LYS A 8 29.50 -2.99 -48.93
N ILE A 9 28.93 -4.02 -49.53
CA ILE A 9 29.54 -4.67 -50.71
C ILE A 9 29.16 -3.86 -51.95
N SER A 10 30.17 -3.46 -52.72
CA SER A 10 30.02 -2.67 -53.95
C SER A 10 29.27 -3.44 -55.05
N ASP A 11 28.96 -2.74 -56.14
CA ASP A 11 28.35 -3.36 -57.31
C ASP A 11 29.26 -4.44 -57.92
N LEU A 12 28.62 -5.53 -58.35
CA LEU A 12 29.31 -6.68 -58.95
C LEU A 12 29.30 -6.49 -60.47
N PRO A 13 30.44 -6.66 -61.16
CA PRO A 13 30.49 -6.63 -62.62
C PRO A 13 29.72 -7.82 -63.20
N GLU A 14 29.08 -7.61 -64.35
CA GLU A 14 28.39 -8.69 -65.07
C GLU A 14 29.38 -9.75 -65.56
N PRO A 15 28.98 -11.04 -65.52
CA PRO A 15 29.83 -12.10 -66.03
C PRO A 15 30.04 -11.95 -67.56
N PRO A 16 31.22 -12.32 -68.08
CA PRO A 16 31.53 -12.20 -69.50
C PRO A 16 30.71 -13.19 -70.35
N ASP A 17 30.16 -12.71 -71.46
CA ASP A 17 29.41 -13.50 -72.43
C ASP A 17 30.38 -14.32 -73.31
N ARG A 18 30.49 -15.63 -73.05
CA ARG A 18 31.43 -16.56 -73.72
C ARG A 18 30.68 -17.81 -74.20
N LEU A 19 31.17 -18.45 -75.27
CA LEU A 19 30.57 -19.68 -75.83
C LEU A 19 30.46 -20.79 -74.77
N VAL A 20 29.25 -21.34 -74.66
CA VAL A 20 28.75 -22.31 -73.65
C VAL A 20 29.76 -23.41 -73.30
N GLY A 21 30.30 -23.37 -72.08
CA GLY A 21 31.24 -24.36 -71.53
C GLY A 21 31.33 -24.35 -70.01
N ASP A 22 32.08 -25.27 -69.40
CA ASP A 22 32.16 -25.46 -67.94
C ASP A 22 32.67 -24.21 -67.19
N GLN A 23 33.49 -23.37 -67.85
CA GLN A 23 33.97 -22.11 -67.28
C GLN A 23 32.84 -21.10 -67.05
N GLU A 24 31.90 -20.99 -68.00
CA GLU A 24 30.76 -20.07 -67.87
C GLU A 24 29.83 -20.49 -66.73
N ARG A 25 29.63 -21.81 -66.55
CA ARG A 25 28.85 -22.36 -65.43
C ARG A 25 29.46 -22.00 -64.07
N PHE A 26 30.79 -22.06 -63.96
CA PHE A 26 31.50 -21.67 -62.75
C PHE A 26 31.40 -20.16 -62.47
N ASP A 27 31.59 -19.33 -63.51
CA ASP A 27 31.51 -17.87 -63.39
C ASP A 27 30.09 -17.41 -63.00
N VAL A 28 29.06 -18.02 -63.57
CA VAL A 28 27.64 -17.75 -63.22
C VAL A 28 27.33 -18.15 -61.78
N LEU A 29 27.79 -19.33 -61.32
CA LEU A 29 27.60 -19.75 -59.93
C LEU A 29 28.29 -18.80 -58.95
N THR A 30 29.51 -18.37 -59.29
CA THR A 30 30.28 -17.41 -58.49
C THR A 30 29.57 -16.06 -58.42
N PHE A 31 29.11 -15.53 -59.56
CA PHE A 31 28.35 -14.29 -59.62
C PHE A 31 27.07 -14.36 -58.79
N ASN A 32 26.31 -15.45 -58.89
CA ASN A 32 25.08 -15.64 -58.11
C ASN A 32 25.35 -15.71 -56.61
N SER A 33 26.42 -16.38 -56.20
CA SER A 33 26.86 -16.44 -54.79
C SER A 33 27.22 -15.04 -54.27
N LEU A 34 28.03 -14.28 -55.02
CA LEU A 34 28.40 -12.91 -54.66
C LEU A 34 27.18 -11.99 -54.60
N LYS A 35 26.25 -12.12 -55.55
CA LYS A 35 24.98 -11.36 -55.56
C LYS A 35 24.13 -11.65 -54.33
N ALA A 36 24.05 -12.91 -53.90
CA ALA A 36 23.36 -13.31 -52.68
C ALA A 36 24.03 -12.72 -51.43
N GLN A 37 25.37 -12.78 -51.33
CA GLN A 37 26.12 -12.18 -50.22
C GLN A 37 25.92 -10.66 -50.16
N LYS A 38 25.97 -9.98 -51.30
CA LYS A 38 25.69 -8.54 -51.40
C LYS A 38 24.30 -8.20 -50.87
N LYS A 39 23.27 -8.96 -51.27
CA LYS A 39 21.91 -8.79 -50.75
C LYS A 39 21.88 -8.98 -49.23
N MET A 40 22.47 -10.06 -48.73
CA MET A 40 22.49 -10.38 -47.30
C MET A 40 23.12 -9.24 -46.48
N VAL A 41 24.28 -8.72 -46.90
CA VAL A 41 24.97 -7.65 -46.17
C VAL A 41 24.25 -6.31 -46.31
N ASN A 42 23.95 -5.89 -47.54
CA ASN A 42 23.47 -4.53 -47.79
C ASN A 42 21.99 -4.33 -47.46
N GLU A 43 21.16 -5.34 -47.66
CA GLU A 43 19.70 -5.25 -47.48
C GLU A 43 19.29 -5.93 -46.17
N ASP A 44 19.54 -7.24 -46.05
CA ASP A 44 18.97 -8.03 -44.95
C ASP A 44 19.59 -7.65 -43.59
N LEU A 45 20.92 -7.49 -43.53
CA LEU A 45 21.61 -7.09 -42.30
C LEU A 45 21.55 -5.58 -42.09
N ASN A 46 22.05 -4.79 -43.02
CA ASN A 46 22.24 -3.35 -42.81
C ASN A 46 20.94 -2.53 -42.80
N LYS A 47 19.94 -2.89 -43.61
CA LYS A 47 18.69 -2.13 -43.69
C LYS A 47 17.56 -2.72 -42.85
N ALA A 48 17.52 -4.04 -42.68
CA ALA A 48 16.45 -4.67 -41.90
C ALA A 48 16.89 -5.03 -40.47
N LEU A 49 17.86 -5.96 -40.31
CA LEU A 49 18.14 -6.56 -39.01
C LEU A 49 18.80 -5.59 -38.01
N ILE A 50 19.86 -4.89 -38.41
CA ILE A 50 20.62 -4.01 -37.50
C ILE A 50 19.74 -2.87 -36.93
N PRO A 51 18.94 -2.15 -37.75
CA PRO A 51 18.00 -1.17 -37.23
C PRO A 51 16.97 -1.77 -36.25
N ALA A 52 16.42 -2.94 -36.57
CA ALA A 52 15.45 -3.61 -35.70
C ALA A 52 16.07 -4.01 -34.35
N LEU A 53 17.30 -4.53 -34.33
CA LEU A 53 18.01 -4.85 -33.09
C LEU A 53 18.30 -3.61 -32.25
N ASN A 54 18.64 -2.49 -32.87
CA ASN A 54 18.84 -1.23 -32.16
C ASN A 54 17.55 -0.70 -31.54
N GLN A 55 16.43 -0.79 -32.26
CA GLN A 55 15.13 -0.41 -31.71
C GLN A 55 14.71 -1.32 -30.56
N PHE A 56 14.87 -2.63 -30.73
CA PHE A 56 14.59 -3.62 -29.68
C PHE A 56 15.38 -3.33 -28.40
N ALA A 57 16.67 -2.97 -28.52
CA ALA A 57 17.49 -2.62 -27.37
C ALA A 57 16.96 -1.37 -26.63
N VAL A 58 16.43 -0.38 -27.36
CA VAL A 58 15.78 0.80 -26.77
C VAL A 58 14.51 0.39 -26.02
N ASP A 59 13.65 -0.40 -26.65
CA ASP A 59 12.36 -0.83 -26.09
C ASP A 59 12.54 -1.69 -24.82
N VAL A 60 13.55 -2.56 -24.82
CA VAL A 60 13.94 -3.35 -23.65
C VAL A 60 14.39 -2.44 -22.52
N ASN A 61 15.21 -1.41 -22.80
CA ASN A 61 15.68 -0.50 -21.77
C ASN A 61 14.51 0.30 -21.15
N VAL A 62 13.57 0.76 -21.97
CA VAL A 62 12.34 1.43 -21.50
C VAL A 62 11.53 0.50 -20.60
N SER A 63 11.39 -0.77 -20.99
CA SER A 63 10.66 -1.77 -20.20
C SER A 63 11.35 -2.06 -18.87
N VAL A 64 12.68 -2.12 -18.85
CA VAL A 64 13.47 -2.29 -17.62
C VAL A 64 13.30 -1.10 -16.69
N ASP A 65 13.33 0.12 -17.21
CA ASP A 65 13.16 1.33 -16.40
C ASP A 65 11.73 1.42 -15.84
N ALA A 66 10.72 1.06 -16.63
CA ALA A 66 9.33 0.95 -16.17
C ALA A 66 9.18 -0.11 -15.07
N ALA A 67 9.83 -1.27 -15.19
CA ALA A 67 9.81 -2.32 -14.18
C ALA A 67 10.44 -1.86 -12.85
N LYS A 68 11.59 -1.16 -12.91
CA LYS A 68 12.24 -0.58 -11.70
C LYS A 68 11.36 0.47 -11.02
N ALA A 69 10.70 1.32 -11.80
CA ALA A 69 9.75 2.29 -11.27
C ALA A 69 8.56 1.58 -10.58
N SER A 70 8.02 0.54 -11.22
CA SER A 70 6.94 -0.27 -10.67
C SER A 70 7.34 -0.97 -9.37
N GLU A 71 8.55 -1.52 -9.29
CA GLU A 71 9.09 -2.14 -8.06
C GLU A 71 9.17 -1.11 -6.91
N THR A 72 9.69 0.08 -7.21
CA THR A 72 9.79 1.19 -6.25
C THR A 72 8.42 1.59 -5.71
N SER A 73 7.43 1.76 -6.60
CA SER A 73 6.05 2.08 -6.22
C SER A 73 5.41 0.96 -5.39
N ALA A 74 5.62 -0.30 -5.74
CA ALA A 74 5.10 -1.44 -4.99
C ALA A 74 5.70 -1.49 -3.57
N LEU A 75 7.00 -1.25 -3.44
CA LEU A 75 7.67 -1.19 -2.13
C LEU A 75 7.15 -0.02 -1.28
N ALA A 76 6.96 1.16 -1.87
CA ALA A 76 6.38 2.30 -1.18
C ALA A 76 4.96 1.99 -0.68
N SER A 77 4.11 1.40 -1.54
CA SER A 77 2.75 1.00 -1.18
C SER A 77 2.73 -0.02 -0.04
N LYS A 78 3.63 -1.02 -0.07
CA LYS A 78 3.77 -1.99 1.01
C LYS A 78 4.11 -1.32 2.34
N ASN A 79 5.04 -0.37 2.33
CA ASN A 79 5.44 0.36 3.53
C ASN A 79 4.31 1.23 4.08
N SER A 80 3.59 1.95 3.21
CA SER A 80 2.42 2.73 3.63
C SER A 80 1.35 1.85 4.27
N ALA A 81 1.04 0.70 3.66
CA ALA A 81 0.07 -0.26 4.22
C ALA A 81 0.51 -0.78 5.60
N ALA A 82 1.80 -1.11 5.76
CA ALA A 82 2.35 -1.55 7.04
C ALA A 82 2.26 -0.46 8.13
N SER A 83 2.60 0.78 7.80
CA SER A 83 2.44 1.92 8.72
C SER A 83 0.98 2.14 9.11
N SER A 84 0.05 2.10 8.16
CA SER A 84 -1.39 2.23 8.44
C SER A 84 -1.90 1.11 9.35
N ALA A 85 -1.46 -0.14 9.11
CA ALA A 85 -1.83 -1.27 9.97
C ALA A 85 -1.28 -1.10 11.40
N ALA A 86 -0.05 -0.60 11.56
CA ALA A 86 0.51 -0.29 12.86
C ALA A 86 -0.31 0.79 13.59
N THR A 87 -0.68 1.89 12.92
CA THR A 87 -1.54 2.93 13.50
C THR A 87 -2.90 2.40 13.92
N ALA A 88 -3.53 1.58 13.07
CA ALA A 88 -4.82 0.96 13.39
C ALA A 88 -4.71 0.06 14.64
N THR A 89 -3.62 -0.69 14.76
CA THR A 89 -3.34 -1.55 15.93
C THR A 89 -3.18 -0.73 17.21
N THR A 90 -2.42 0.37 17.17
CA THR A 90 -2.30 1.29 18.31
C THR A 90 -3.64 1.87 18.70
N LYS A 91 -4.44 2.35 17.74
CA LYS A 91 -5.76 2.92 18.00
C LYS A 91 -6.75 1.91 18.58
N ALA A 92 -6.70 0.66 18.11
CA ALA A 92 -7.49 -0.42 18.69
C ALA A 92 -7.11 -0.68 20.16
N GLY A 93 -5.82 -0.64 20.49
CA GLY A 93 -5.33 -0.76 21.87
C GLY A 93 -5.80 0.39 22.77
N GLU A 94 -5.71 1.64 22.29
CA GLU A 94 -6.22 2.82 23.01
C GLU A 94 -7.73 2.74 23.26
N ALA A 95 -8.50 2.28 22.27
CA ALA A 95 -9.94 2.09 22.39
C ALA A 95 -10.28 1.00 23.42
N ALA A 96 -9.57 -0.12 23.43
CA ALA A 96 -9.75 -1.18 24.42
C ALA A 96 -9.45 -0.69 25.85
N ALA A 97 -8.37 0.08 26.02
CA ALA A 97 -8.05 0.70 27.32
C ALA A 97 -9.15 1.68 27.78
N SER A 98 -9.66 2.50 26.86
CA SER A 98 -10.74 3.45 27.13
C SER A 98 -12.04 2.74 27.52
N ALA A 99 -12.39 1.64 26.84
CA ALA A 99 -13.55 0.82 27.18
C ALA A 99 -13.44 0.22 28.59
N LYS A 100 -12.24 -0.26 28.98
CA LYS A 100 -11.98 -0.75 30.34
C LYS A 100 -12.16 0.36 31.38
N ALA A 101 -11.63 1.56 31.11
CA ALA A 101 -11.79 2.71 32.00
C ALA A 101 -13.27 3.12 32.16
N ALA A 102 -14.03 3.13 31.07
CA ALA A 102 -15.46 3.40 31.11
C ALA A 102 -16.22 2.38 31.97
N LYS A 103 -15.90 1.08 31.88
CA LYS A 103 -16.52 0.04 32.71
C LYS A 103 -16.19 0.19 34.19
N THR A 104 -14.96 0.58 34.51
CA THR A 104 -14.57 0.93 35.89
C THR A 104 -15.38 2.13 36.39
N SER A 105 -15.52 3.17 35.56
CA SER A 105 -16.30 4.36 35.91
C SER A 105 -17.79 4.04 36.15
N GLU A 106 -18.40 3.19 35.31
CA GLU A 106 -19.77 2.70 35.49
C GLU A 106 -19.95 2.00 36.85
N THR A 107 -18.99 1.14 37.22
CA THR A 107 -18.99 0.44 38.51
C THR A 107 -18.93 1.41 39.68
N SER A 108 -18.02 2.39 39.61
CA SER A 108 -17.89 3.42 40.66
C SER A 108 -19.14 4.27 40.79
N ALA A 109 -19.74 4.68 39.67
CA ALA A 109 -20.98 5.45 39.67
C ALA A 109 -22.13 4.68 40.33
N LEU A 110 -22.23 3.37 40.07
CA LEU A 110 -23.23 2.52 40.72
C LEU A 110 -23.00 2.40 42.23
N ALA A 111 -21.74 2.24 42.67
CA ALA A 111 -21.39 2.22 44.09
C ALA A 111 -21.74 3.56 44.79
N SER A 112 -21.42 4.69 44.16
CA SER A 112 -21.79 6.02 44.68
C SER A 112 -23.30 6.22 44.76
N LYS A 113 -24.07 5.76 43.76
CA LYS A 113 -25.53 5.80 43.79
C LYS A 113 -26.09 5.02 44.98
N ASN A 114 -25.57 3.81 45.22
CA ASN A 114 -26.01 2.98 46.34
C ASN A 114 -25.68 3.62 47.68
N ALA A 115 -24.47 4.17 47.84
CA ALA A 115 -24.07 4.90 49.05
C ALA A 115 -24.98 6.12 49.31
N ALA A 116 -25.29 6.90 48.27
CA ALA A 116 -26.19 8.04 48.37
C ALA A 116 -27.61 7.61 48.82
N SER A 117 -28.14 6.51 48.27
CA SER A 117 -29.44 5.97 48.66
C SER A 117 -29.48 5.52 50.14
N SER A 118 -28.42 4.86 50.60
CA SER A 118 -28.28 4.48 52.01
C SER A 118 -28.21 5.70 52.93
N SER A 119 -27.42 6.71 52.55
CA SER A 119 -27.32 7.97 53.30
C SER A 119 -28.64 8.73 53.35
N ALA A 120 -29.39 8.80 52.24
CA ALA A 120 -30.71 9.41 52.21
C ALA A 120 -31.69 8.71 53.17
N THR A 121 -31.65 7.38 53.22
CA THR A 121 -32.48 6.58 54.15
C THR A 121 -32.08 6.85 55.60
N ALA A 122 -30.79 6.90 55.91
CA ALA A 122 -30.30 7.21 57.25
C ALA A 122 -30.71 8.63 57.69
N ALA A 123 -30.60 9.62 56.81
CA ALA A 123 -31.01 10.99 57.07
C ALA A 123 -32.53 11.08 57.35
N ALA A 124 -33.36 10.39 56.56
CA ALA A 124 -34.81 10.36 56.77
C ALA A 124 -35.19 9.73 58.12
N ASN A 125 -34.49 8.68 58.55
CA ASN A 125 -34.72 8.07 59.86
C ASN A 125 -34.28 8.97 61.01
N ALA A 126 -33.12 9.64 60.87
CA ALA A 126 -32.63 10.60 61.86
C ALA A 126 -33.57 11.81 61.99
N GLN A 127 -34.12 12.29 60.86
CA GLN A 127 -35.13 13.34 60.86
C GLN A 127 -36.36 12.92 61.66
N LYS A 128 -36.94 11.73 61.38
CA LYS A 128 -38.11 11.23 62.12
C LYS A 128 -37.85 11.10 63.62
N ALA A 129 -36.67 10.62 64.01
CA ALA A 129 -36.30 10.52 65.42
C ALA A 129 -36.17 11.90 66.09
N ALA A 130 -35.61 12.88 65.38
CA ALA A 130 -35.52 14.26 65.87
C ALA A 130 -36.90 14.93 65.99
N GLU A 131 -37.80 14.68 65.04
CA GLU A 131 -39.20 15.13 65.09
C GLU A 131 -39.92 14.54 66.31
N ALA A 132 -39.80 13.22 66.55
CA ALA A 132 -40.39 12.58 67.73
C ALA A 132 -39.84 13.15 69.05
N ALA A 133 -38.52 13.33 69.16
CA ALA A 133 -37.90 13.91 70.34
C ALA A 133 -38.35 15.37 70.60
N ARG A 134 -38.60 16.13 69.52
CA ARG A 134 -39.15 17.48 69.62
C ARG A 134 -40.58 17.45 70.14
N ASP A 135 -41.42 16.58 69.61
CA ASP A 135 -42.82 16.44 70.03
C ASP A 135 -42.92 16.03 71.51
N GLU A 136 -42.10 15.07 71.97
CA GLU A 136 -42.02 14.67 73.38
C GLU A 136 -41.57 15.81 74.31
N ALA A 137 -40.56 16.59 73.89
CA ALA A 137 -40.09 17.73 74.67
C ALA A 137 -41.16 18.83 74.78
N GLN A 138 -41.95 19.04 73.73
CA GLN A 138 -43.06 19.99 73.75
C GLN A 138 -44.18 19.54 74.68
N ASP A 139 -44.51 18.24 74.69
CA ASP A 139 -45.55 17.69 75.57
C ASP A 139 -45.17 17.86 77.05
N LEU A 140 -43.93 17.55 77.42
CA LEU A 140 -43.41 17.74 78.78
C LEU A 140 -43.44 19.21 79.24
N ALA A 141 -43.09 20.15 78.35
CA ALA A 141 -43.13 21.58 78.67
C ALA A 141 -44.57 22.08 78.94
N ASN A 142 -45.56 21.55 78.22
CA ASN A 142 -46.97 21.87 78.45
C ASN A 142 -47.50 21.29 79.77
N VAL A 143 -47.02 20.13 80.22
CA VAL A 143 -47.42 19.52 81.50
C VAL A 143 -46.92 20.32 82.72
N GLY A 144 -45.73 20.93 82.63
CA GLY A 144 -45.15 21.73 83.72
C GLY A 144 -45.92 23.01 84.05
N TYR A 145 -46.58 23.63 83.06
CA TYR A 145 -47.40 24.83 83.27
C TYR A 145 -48.79 24.54 83.86
N ALA A 146 -49.27 23.30 83.79
CA ALA A 146 -50.57 22.91 84.35
C ALA A 146 -50.52 22.57 85.84
N SER A 147 -49.32 22.57 86.45
CA SER A 147 -49.08 22.11 87.83
C SER A 147 -48.67 23.24 88.81
N GLU A 148 -48.75 24.51 88.41
CA GLU A 148 -48.57 25.69 89.28
C GLU A 148 -49.89 26.29 89.77
#